data_AF-A0A7W8VCW6-F1
#
_entry.id   AF-A0A7W8VCW6-F1
#
_cell.length_a   1.000
_cell.length_b   1.000
_cell.length_c   1.000
_cell.angle_alpha   90.00
_cell.angle_beta   90.00
_cell.angle_gamma   90.00
#
_symmetry.space_group_name_H-M   'P 1'
#
loop_
_entity.id
_entity.type
_entity.pdbx_description
1 polymer ?
#
loop_
_entity_poly.entity_id
_entity_poly.type
_entity_poly.pdbx_seq_one_letter_code
_entity_poly.pdbx_strand_id
1 'polypeptide(L)'
;MSTVNAMTADLDGIRARAAAATPGPWGAEVEGTRLMVLDRGAGLPVAFIGSAEDDQAQADAAFIAAARGDVDALLAVIDHLRAKHAEVQDLSMRRGEEIMRLRGELRAAR
;
A
#
# COMPACT_ATOMS: atom_id res chain seq x y z
N MET A 1 11.17 7.79 19.20
CA MET A 1 11.07 6.93 18.01
C MET A 1 9.80 6.11 18.14
N SER A 2 8.74 6.52 17.46
CA SER A 2 7.43 5.85 17.52
C SER A 2 7.47 4.65 16.57
N THR A 3 7.36 3.45 17.14
CA THR A 3 7.18 2.22 16.37
C THR A 3 5.81 2.32 15.70
N VAL A 4 5.80 2.56 14.39
CA VAL A 4 4.57 2.49 13.59
C VAL A 4 4.04 1.06 13.76
N ASN A 5 2.90 0.93 14.43
CA ASN A 5 2.29 -0.34 14.75
C ASN A 5 1.68 -0.93 13.46
N ALA A 6 2.49 -1.69 12.73
CA ALA A 6 2.09 -2.34 11.47
C ALA A 6 0.88 -3.30 11.63
N MET A 7 0.44 -3.60 12.86
CA MET A 7 -0.69 -4.48 13.14
C MET A 7 -2.09 -3.90 12.86
N THR A 8 -2.25 -2.59 12.64
CA THR A 8 -3.58 -1.98 12.39
C THR A 8 -3.52 -0.80 11.43
N ALA A 9 -2.89 -0.96 10.26
CA ALA A 9 -3.05 0.04 9.21
C ALA A 9 -4.54 0.09 8.79
N ASP A 10 -5.15 1.27 8.91
CA ASP A 10 -6.50 1.56 8.42
C ASP A 10 -6.48 1.61 6.88
N LEU A 11 -6.54 0.42 6.27
CA LEU A 11 -6.49 0.28 4.81
C LEU A 11 -7.73 0.84 4.14
N ASP A 12 -8.89 0.76 4.79
CA ASP A 12 -10.14 1.31 4.25
C ASP A 12 -10.08 2.83 4.22
N GLY A 13 -9.54 3.46 5.26
CA GLY A 13 -9.26 4.89 5.25
C GLY A 13 -8.21 5.28 4.22
N ILE A 14 -7.15 4.48 4.01
CA ILE A 14 -6.17 4.73 2.94
C ILE A 14 -6.84 4.63 1.57
N ARG A 15 -7.64 3.59 1.32
CA ARG A 15 -8.42 3.41 0.07
C ARG A 15 -9.36 4.58 -0.17
N ALA A 16 -10.08 5.04 0.86
CA ALA A 16 -10.99 6.15 0.75
C ALA A 16 -10.26 7.45 0.37
N ARG A 17 -9.12 7.74 1.00
CA ARG A 17 -8.29 8.90 0.64
C ARG A 17 -7.73 8.78 -0.78
N ALA A 18 -7.26 7.59 -1.16
CA ALA A 18 -6.76 7.34 -2.51
C ALA A 18 -7.86 7.51 -3.56
N ALA A 19 -9.07 7.02 -3.30
CA ALA A 19 -10.20 7.16 -4.22
C ALA A 19 -10.70 8.61 -4.34
N ALA A 20 -10.60 9.40 -3.26
CA ALA A 20 -11.01 10.81 -3.25
C ALA A 20 -9.98 11.75 -3.89
N ALA A 21 -8.71 11.36 -3.96
CA ALA A 21 -7.66 12.14 -4.61
C ALA A 21 -7.87 12.20 -6.13
N THR A 22 -7.29 13.21 -6.79
CA THR A 22 -7.37 13.39 -8.24
C THR A 22 -7.00 12.08 -8.97
N PRO A 23 -7.78 11.65 -9.98
CA PRO A 23 -7.39 10.51 -10.80
C PRO A 23 -6.00 10.68 -11.43
N GLY A 24 -5.32 9.57 -11.66
CA GLY A 24 -4.04 9.56 -12.37
C GLY A 24 -4.19 9.36 -13.88
N PRO A 25 -3.07 9.33 -14.63
CA PRO A 25 -1.69 9.38 -14.11
C PRO A 25 -1.25 10.80 -13.77
N TRP A 26 -0.50 10.94 -12.69
CA TRP A 26 0.15 12.21 -12.34
C TRP A 26 1.55 12.29 -12.95
N GLY A 27 2.05 13.51 -13.14
CA GLY A 27 3.40 13.79 -13.61
C GLY A 27 3.99 15.03 -12.96
N ALA A 28 5.30 15.03 -12.74
CA ALA A 28 6.03 16.24 -12.35
C ALA A 28 6.37 17.03 -13.62
N GLU A 29 5.98 18.31 -13.67
CA GLU A 29 6.23 19.19 -14.80
C GLU A 29 6.66 20.57 -14.31
N VAL A 30 7.36 21.31 -15.17
CA VAL A 30 7.89 22.63 -14.90
C VAL A 30 7.22 23.67 -15.79
N GLU A 31 6.70 24.74 -15.19
CA GLU A 31 6.19 25.92 -15.89
C GLU A 31 7.00 27.15 -15.47
N GLY A 32 7.87 27.64 -16.36
CA GLY A 32 8.84 28.67 -16.02
C GLY A 32 9.81 28.17 -14.93
N THR A 33 9.82 28.82 -13.77
CA THR A 33 10.59 28.38 -12.60
C THR A 33 9.76 27.56 -11.61
N ARG A 34 8.48 27.31 -11.90
CA ARG A 34 7.56 26.66 -10.97
C ARG A 34 7.47 25.17 -11.24
N LEU A 35 7.76 24.35 -10.23
CA LEU A 35 7.59 22.91 -10.28
C LEU A 35 6.23 22.51 -9.70
N MET A 36 5.52 21.66 -10.43
CA MET A 36 4.21 21.17 -10.05
C MET A 36 4.03 19.69 -10.35
N VAL A 37 3.10 19.06 -9.64
CA VAL A 37 2.54 17.78 -10.02
C VAL A 37 1.21 18.04 -10.69
N LEU A 38 0.99 17.44 -11.85
CA LEU A 38 -0.23 17.60 -12.62
C LEU A 38 -0.86 16.27 -13.02
N ASP A 39 -2.18 16.29 -13.17
CA ASP A 39 -2.92 15.22 -13.79
C ASP A 39 -2.65 15.28 -15.30
N ARG A 40 -1.98 14.27 -15.84
CA ARG A 40 -1.63 14.21 -17.27
C ARG A 40 -2.83 13.96 -18.17
N GLY A 41 -3.95 13.46 -17.63
CA GLY A 41 -5.18 13.28 -18.39
C GLY A 41 -5.90 14.61 -18.61
N ALA A 42 -6.02 15.43 -17.57
CA ALA A 42 -6.73 16.70 -17.62
C ALA A 42 -5.83 17.93 -17.89
N GLY A 43 -4.51 17.79 -17.73
CA GLY A 43 -3.55 18.89 -17.80
C GLY A 43 -3.67 19.90 -16.64
N LEU A 44 -4.27 19.47 -15.52
CA LEU A 44 -4.56 20.36 -14.38
C LEU A 44 -3.55 20.16 -13.24
N PRO A 45 -3.09 21.23 -12.58
CA PRO A 45 -2.22 21.12 -11.41
C PRO A 45 -2.93 20.38 -10.27
N VAL A 46 -2.29 19.34 -9.76
CA VAL A 46 -2.68 18.61 -8.54
C VAL A 46 -2.05 19.29 -7.32
N ALA A 47 -0.79 19.69 -7.44
CA ALA A 47 -0.06 20.37 -6.37
C ALA A 47 1.06 21.25 -6.92
N PHE A 48 1.31 22.38 -6.26
CA PHE A 48 2.52 23.18 -6.48
C PHE A 48 3.54 22.81 -5.40
N ILE A 49 4.74 22.43 -5.83
CA ILE A 49 5.75 21.92 -4.91
C ILE A 49 6.72 23.03 -4.52
N GLY A 50 7.30 23.71 -5.51
CA GLY A 50 8.31 24.72 -5.26
C GLY A 50 8.97 25.24 -6.54
N SER A 51 10.25 25.59 -6.42
CA SER A 51 11.08 26.00 -7.55
C SER A 51 11.59 24.77 -8.31
N ALA A 52 11.66 24.85 -9.64
CA ALA A 52 12.31 23.85 -10.47
C ALA A 52 13.85 23.85 -10.29
N GLU A 53 14.42 24.92 -9.74
CA GLU A 53 15.86 25.02 -9.44
C GLU A 53 16.24 24.33 -8.12
N ASP A 54 15.24 23.85 -7.36
CA ASP A 54 15.45 23.13 -6.10
C ASP A 54 15.40 21.61 -6.33
N ASP A 55 16.54 20.95 -6.17
CA ASP A 55 16.67 19.50 -6.32
C ASP A 55 15.75 18.72 -5.36
N GLN A 56 15.51 19.24 -4.15
CA GLN A 56 14.60 18.58 -3.21
C GLN A 56 13.16 18.70 -3.69
N ALA A 57 12.77 19.86 -4.22
CA ALA A 57 11.44 20.03 -4.81
C ALA A 57 11.23 19.08 -6.00
N GLN A 58 12.25 18.88 -6.84
CA GLN A 58 12.23 17.90 -7.93
C GLN A 58 11.99 16.47 -7.42
N ALA A 59 12.73 16.06 -6.39
CA ALA A 59 12.54 14.75 -5.77
C ALA A 59 11.14 14.58 -5.17
N ASP A 60 10.64 15.60 -4.47
CA ASP A 60 9.31 15.58 -3.86
C ASP A 60 8.21 15.49 -4.92
N ALA A 61 8.32 16.26 -6.02
CA ALA A 61 7.36 16.21 -7.13
C ALA A 61 7.34 14.82 -7.80
N ALA A 62 8.51 14.23 -8.03
CA ALA A 62 8.61 12.89 -8.59
C ALA A 62 7.98 11.84 -7.67
N PHE A 63 8.25 11.91 -6.37
CA PHE A 63 7.66 11.02 -5.37
C PHE A 63 6.13 11.14 -5.32
N ILE A 64 5.60 12.38 -5.27
CA ILE A 64 4.16 12.63 -5.23
C ILE A 64 3.49 12.15 -6.53
N ALA A 65 4.10 12.38 -7.69
CA ALA A 65 3.57 11.89 -8.96
C ALA A 65 3.48 10.36 -9.00
N ALA A 66 4.50 9.65 -8.51
CA ALA A 66 4.51 8.19 -8.44
C ALA A 66 3.51 7.64 -7.41
N ALA A 67 3.27 8.37 -6.31
CA ALA A 67 2.39 7.94 -5.22
C ALA A 67 0.98 7.54 -5.70
N ARG A 68 0.47 8.16 -6.78
CA ARG A 68 -0.83 7.84 -7.37
C ARG A 68 -0.94 6.37 -7.78
N GLY A 69 0.12 5.81 -8.39
CA GLY A 69 0.16 4.40 -8.78
C GLY A 69 0.66 3.50 -7.64
N ASP A 70 1.67 3.96 -6.91
CA ASP A 70 2.30 3.17 -5.85
C ASP A 70 1.33 2.83 -4.71
N VAL A 71 0.46 3.76 -4.31
CA VAL A 71 -0.52 3.49 -3.25
C VAL A 71 -1.48 2.36 -3.63
N ASP A 72 -1.97 2.36 -4.87
CA ASP A 72 -2.88 1.31 -5.35
C ASP A 72 -2.17 -0.04 -5.46
N ALA A 73 -0.92 -0.06 -5.93
CA ALA A 73 -0.08 -1.26 -5.97
C ALA A 73 0.21 -1.82 -4.56
N LEU A 74 0.57 -0.96 -3.61
CA LEU A 74 0.83 -1.35 -2.23
C LEU A 74 -0.42 -1.92 -1.55
N LEU A 75 -1.58 -1.32 -1.75
CA LEU A 75 -2.86 -1.84 -1.25
C LEU A 75 -3.15 -3.24 -1.80
N ALA A 76 -2.93 -3.47 -3.09
CA ALA A 76 -3.09 -4.79 -3.71
C ALA A 76 -2.12 -5.83 -3.13
N VAL A 77 -0.87 -5.45 -2.88
CA VAL A 77 0.13 -6.32 -2.23
C VAL A 77 -0.32 -6.69 -0.80
N ILE A 78 -0.84 -5.74 -0.03
CA ILE A 78 -1.30 -6.00 1.33
C ILE A 78 -2.50 -6.95 1.33
N ASP A 79 -3.46 -6.80 0.42
CA ASP A 79 -4.58 -7.74 0.29
C ASP A 79 -4.09 -9.15 0.00
N HIS A 80 -3.14 -9.29 -0.93
CA HIS A 80 -2.54 -10.57 -1.26
C HIS A 80 -1.86 -11.21 -0.06
N LEU A 81 -1.07 -10.44 0.70
CA LEU A 81 -0.39 -10.93 1.90
C LEU A 81 -1.38 -11.33 3.00
N ARG A 82 -2.48 -10.58 3.19
CA ARG A 82 -3.53 -10.94 4.14
C ARG A 82 -4.24 -12.24 3.76
N ALA A 83 -4.54 -12.42 2.47
CA ALA A 83 -5.12 -13.67 1.97
C ALA A 83 -4.18 -14.86 2.20
N LYS A 84 -2.89 -14.70 1.88
CA LYS A 84 -1.88 -15.73 2.11
C LYS A 84 -1.69 -16.06 3.59
N HIS A 85 -1.70 -15.05 4.45
CA HIS A 85 -1.61 -15.25 5.88
C HIS A 85 -2.80 -16.06 6.42
N ALA A 86 -4.02 -15.74 5.99
CA ALA A 86 -5.23 -16.49 6.36
C ALA A 86 -5.16 -17.95 5.90
N GLU A 87 -4.70 -18.21 4.68
CA GLU A 87 -4.49 -19.55 4.12
C GLU A 87 -3.51 -20.38 4.98
N VAL A 88 -2.37 -19.80 5.33
CA VAL A 88 -1.35 -20.46 6.16
C VAL A 88 -1.89 -20.74 7.57
N GLN A 89 -2.65 -19.81 8.15
CA GLN A 89 -3.25 -19.99 9.47
C GLN A 89 -4.27 -21.14 9.50
N ASP A 90 -5.16 -21.22 8.49
CA ASP A 90 -6.12 -22.31 8.35
C ASP A 90 -5.42 -23.67 8.17
N LEU A 91 -4.39 -23.74 7.31
CA LEU A 91 -3.61 -24.96 7.13
C LEU A 91 -2.93 -25.41 8.42
N SER A 92 -2.33 -24.47 9.17
CA SER A 92 -1.69 -24.75 10.45
C SER A 92 -2.69 -25.27 11.48
N MET A 93 -3.90 -24.70 11.51
CA MET A 93 -4.98 -25.13 12.41
C MET A 93 -5.42 -26.55 12.09
N ARG A 94 -5.76 -26.85 10.83
CA ARG A 94 -6.17 -28.19 10.38
C ARG A 94 -5.10 -29.24 10.67
N ARG A 95 -3.84 -28.91 10.43
CA ARG A 95 -2.73 -29.81 10.73
C ARG A 95 -2.58 -30.05 12.23
N GLY A 96 -2.80 -29.03 13.05
CA GLY A 96 -2.84 -29.15 14.51
C GLY A 96 -3.95 -30.09 14.98
N GLU A 97 -5.16 -29.93 14.44
CA GLU A 97 -6.32 -30.79 14.73
C GLU A 97 -6.06 -32.24 14.33
N GLU A 98 -5.51 -32.47 13.14
CA GLU A 98 -5.17 -33.82 12.67
C GLU A 98 -4.12 -34.48 13.56
N ILE A 99 -3.08 -33.76 13.95
CA ILE A 99 -2.06 -34.27 14.88
C ILE A 99 -2.69 -34.65 16.23
N MET A 100 -3.60 -33.81 16.75
CA MET A 100 -4.28 -34.10 18.01
C MET A 100 -5.19 -35.34 17.90
N ARG A 101 -5.92 -35.47 16.79
CA ARG A 101 -6.76 -36.65 16.49
C ARG A 101 -5.92 -37.93 16.46
N LEU A 102 -4.85 -37.95 15.65
CA LEU A 102 -3.97 -39.11 15.51
C LEU A 102 -3.29 -39.49 16.83
N ARG A 103 -2.90 -38.50 17.64
CA ARG A 103 -2.36 -38.74 18.99
C ARG A 103 -3.39 -39.36 19.93
N GLY A 104 -4.66 -38.97 19.81
CA GLY A 104 -5.77 -39.57 20.56
C GLY A 104 -5.99 -41.03 20.18
N GLU A 105 -6.09 -41.32 18.88
CA GLU A 105 -6.24 -42.68 18.34
C GLU A 105 -5.09 -43.60 18.78
N LEU A 106 -3.85 -43.12 18.69
CA LEU A 106 -2.68 -43.88 19.13
C LEU A 106 -2.67 -44.19 20.63
N ARG A 107 -3.15 -43.26 21.47
CA ARG A 107 -3.28 -43.49 22.92
C ARG A 107 -4.35 -44.52 23.24
N ALA A 108 -5.46 -44.53 22.49
CA ALA A 108 -6.54 -45.49 22.69
C ALA A 108 -6.20 -46.90 22.18
N ALA A 109 -5.27 -47.02 21.23
CA ALA A 109 -4.81 -48.29 20.69
C ALA A 109 -3.68 -48.96 21.51
N ARG A 110 -3.24 -48.34 22.61
CA ARG A 110 -2.25 -48.87 23.57
C ARG A 110 -2.95 -49.36 24.82
#